data_AF-A0A5S4GQ16-F1
#
_entry.id   AF-A0A5S4GQ16-F1
#
_cell.length_a   1.000
_cell.length_b   1.000
_cell.length_c   1.000
_cell.angle_alpha   90.00
_cell.angle_beta   90.00
_cell.angle_gamma   90.00
#
_symmetry.space_group_name_H-M   'P 1'
#
loop_
_entity.id
_entity.type
_entity.pdbx_description
1 polymer ?
#
loop_
_entity_poly.entity_id
_entity_poly.type
_entity_poly.pdbx_seq_one_letter_code
_entity_poly.pdbx_strand_id
1 'polypeptide(L)'
;MALKIQVLKRRRGKTRIKPRVTATCRTCGKPRGLNHTCKIATDFKKRKAAAARRAAADRKRQQAARRKAAAAARRQNTPNRPGAPSKSAGTPTAAKPGAGKTGAAHDYHTCKDNDCRRFACIAWKEAFAEGAIEGYRDGYREGSSDGYRRGWNVGYDAGLAACPRPHQ
;
A
#
# COMPACT_ATOMS: atom_id res chain seq x y z
N MET A 1 49.10 81.70 -24.17
CA MET A 1 47.63 81.52 -24.00
C MET A 1 47.11 80.59 -25.09
N ALA A 2 45.98 79.92 -24.82
CA ALA A 2 45.22 78.98 -25.67
C ALA A 2 45.57 77.49 -25.57
N LEU A 3 45.03 76.84 -24.51
CA LEU A 3 44.81 75.39 -24.47
C LEU A 3 43.65 75.02 -25.42
N LYS A 4 43.94 74.22 -26.45
CA LYS A 4 42.91 73.66 -27.34
C LYS A 4 42.20 72.49 -26.64
N ILE A 5 40.99 72.72 -26.16
CA ILE A 5 40.10 71.65 -25.66
C ILE A 5 39.44 70.97 -26.86
N GLN A 6 39.91 69.78 -27.22
CA GLN A 6 39.26 68.95 -28.24
C GLN A 6 38.02 68.28 -27.65
N VAL A 7 36.84 68.79 -28.00
CA VAL A 7 35.55 68.18 -27.65
C VAL A 7 35.31 66.95 -28.54
N LEU A 8 35.63 65.76 -28.03
CA LEU A 8 35.31 64.49 -28.68
C LEU A 8 33.79 64.26 -28.66
N LYS A 9 33.11 64.53 -29.77
CA LYS A 9 31.70 64.16 -30.00
C LYS A 9 31.55 62.63 -29.99
N ARG A 10 31.13 62.07 -28.84
CA ARG A 10 30.79 60.65 -28.71
C ARG A 10 29.55 60.32 -29.54
N ARG A 11 29.71 59.45 -30.56
CA ARG A 11 28.58 58.92 -31.35
C ARG A 11 27.73 58.00 -30.46
N ARG A 12 26.44 58.32 -30.31
CA ARG A 12 25.46 57.47 -29.60
C ARG A 12 25.23 56.20 -30.43
N GLY A 13 25.87 55.10 -30.06
CA GLY A 13 25.61 53.79 -30.64
C GLY A 13 24.17 53.35 -30.35
N LYS A 14 23.44 52.93 -31.39
CA LYS A 14 22.09 52.37 -31.25
C LYS A 14 22.17 51.12 -30.37
N THR A 15 21.62 51.17 -29.17
CA THR A 15 21.52 50.01 -28.29
C THR A 15 20.44 49.07 -28.86
N ARG A 16 20.88 47.93 -29.41
CA ARG A 16 19.97 46.87 -29.88
C ARG A 16 19.41 46.14 -28.66
N ILE A 17 18.31 46.65 -28.11
CA ILE A 17 17.56 45.96 -27.07
C ILE A 17 16.98 44.69 -27.70
N LYS A 18 17.54 43.53 -27.35
CA LYS A 18 16.94 42.24 -27.67
C LYS A 18 15.94 41.92 -26.56
N PRO A 19 14.62 42.12 -26.75
CA PRO A 19 13.67 41.74 -25.71
C PRO A 19 13.73 40.23 -25.52
N ARG A 20 14.20 39.78 -24.36
CA ARG A 20 14.07 38.39 -23.93
C ARG A 20 12.63 38.19 -23.48
N VAL A 21 11.71 38.01 -24.43
CA VAL A 21 10.32 37.68 -24.12
C VAL A 21 10.27 36.19 -23.77
N THR A 22 10.71 35.83 -22.56
CA THR A 22 10.53 34.49 -22.01
C THR A 22 9.14 34.40 -21.38
N ALA A 23 8.09 34.46 -22.20
CA ALA A 23 6.74 34.14 -21.74
C ALA A 23 6.66 32.62 -21.54
N THR A 24 6.32 32.13 -20.36
CA THR A 24 6.12 30.69 -20.09
C THR A 24 4.63 30.31 -20.19
N CYS A 25 4.32 29.11 -20.69
CA CYS A 25 2.93 28.63 -20.81
C CYS A 25 2.43 28.35 -19.39
N ARG A 26 1.43 29.10 -18.90
CA ARG A 26 0.82 28.87 -17.57
C ARG A 26 0.33 27.44 -17.36
N THR A 27 -0.03 26.75 -18.45
CA THR A 27 -0.57 25.38 -18.42
C THR A 27 0.51 24.30 -18.33
N CYS A 28 1.70 24.51 -18.90
CA CYS A 28 2.75 23.46 -18.97
C CYS A 28 4.13 23.89 -18.45
N GLY A 29 4.30 25.15 -18.07
CA GLY A 29 5.55 25.73 -17.53
C GLY A 29 6.68 25.94 -18.55
N LYS A 30 6.52 25.48 -19.80
CA LYS A 30 7.56 25.58 -20.84
C LYS A 30 7.60 26.97 -21.49
N PRO A 31 8.76 27.44 -22.00
CA PRO A 31 8.85 28.71 -22.70
C PRO A 31 7.97 28.69 -23.96
N ARG A 32 7.13 29.72 -24.10
CA ARG A 32 6.24 29.94 -25.25
C ARG A 32 7.06 30.49 -26.41
N GLY A 33 7.66 29.60 -27.19
CA GLY A 33 8.05 29.94 -28.56
C GLY A 33 6.80 30.19 -29.41
N LEU A 34 6.95 30.94 -30.51
CA LEU A 34 5.84 31.24 -31.45
C LEU A 34 5.13 29.97 -31.97
N ASN A 35 5.83 28.82 -31.98
CA ASN A 35 5.33 27.52 -32.44
C ASN A 35 5.07 26.50 -31.29
N HIS A 36 4.87 26.94 -30.05
CA HIS A 36 4.63 25.99 -28.96
C HIS A 36 3.18 25.48 -28.96
N THR A 37 3.00 24.16 -29.12
CA THR A 37 1.72 23.48 -28.85
C THR A 37 1.78 22.90 -27.43
N CYS A 38 0.98 23.44 -26.50
CA CYS A 38 0.91 22.90 -25.14
C CYS A 38 0.19 21.53 -25.20
N LYS A 39 0.95 20.43 -25.36
CA LYS A 39 0.45 19.07 -25.07
C LYS A 39 0.08 19.04 -23.60
N ILE A 40 -1.22 19.10 -23.31
CA ILE A 40 -1.76 18.92 -21.96
C ILE A 40 -1.42 17.48 -21.57
N ALA A 41 -0.37 17.30 -20.77
CA ALA A 41 -0.12 16.02 -20.12
C ALA A 41 -1.29 15.81 -19.15
N THR A 42 -2.29 15.06 -19.59
CA THR A 42 -3.51 14.88 -18.81
C THR A 42 -3.13 14.20 -17.50
N ASP A 43 -3.39 14.86 -16.38
CA ASP A 43 -3.13 14.37 -15.02
C ASP A 43 -4.05 13.16 -14.66
N PHE A 44 -4.59 12.46 -15.65
CA PHE A 44 -5.57 11.40 -15.41
C PHE A 44 -4.99 10.26 -14.56
N LYS A 45 -3.76 9.81 -14.87
CA LYS A 45 -3.07 8.76 -14.11
C LYS A 45 -2.81 9.17 -12.66
N LYS A 46 -2.37 10.41 -12.46
CA LYS A 46 -2.09 10.98 -11.13
C LYS A 46 -3.37 11.17 -10.31
N ARG A 47 -4.45 11.72 -10.91
CA ARG A 47 -5.78 11.77 -10.28
C ARG A 47 -6.34 10.39 -9.92
N LYS A 48 -6.23 9.41 -10.81
CA LYS A 48 -6.66 8.02 -10.53
C LYS A 48 -5.87 7.40 -9.38
N ALA A 49 -4.55 7.61 -9.35
CA ALA A 49 -3.70 7.15 -8.24
C ALA A 49 -4.05 7.84 -6.92
N ALA A 50 -4.33 9.15 -6.94
CA ALA A 50 -4.76 9.90 -5.76
C ALA A 50 -6.11 9.41 -5.23
N ALA A 51 -7.08 9.13 -6.11
CA ALA A 51 -8.37 8.56 -5.74
C ALA A 51 -8.22 7.15 -5.12
N ALA A 52 -7.37 6.30 -5.71
CA ALA A 52 -7.09 4.97 -5.17
C ALA A 52 -6.47 5.02 -3.76
N ARG A 53 -5.54 5.96 -3.51
CA ARG A 53 -4.93 6.18 -2.20
C ARG A 53 -5.95 6.63 -1.15
N ARG A 54 -6.87 7.53 -1.51
CA ARG A 54 -7.96 7.97 -0.63
C ARG A 54 -8.89 6.81 -0.26
N ALA A 55 -9.35 6.05 -1.26
CA ALA A 55 -10.20 4.88 -1.03
C ALA A 55 -9.51 3.82 -0.14
N ALA A 56 -8.20 3.60 -0.31
CA ALA A 56 -7.44 2.69 0.56
C ALA A 56 -7.35 3.21 2.01
N ALA A 57 -7.16 4.51 2.21
CA ALA A 57 -7.15 5.12 3.54
C ALA A 57 -8.53 5.01 4.23
N ASP A 58 -9.62 5.22 3.49
CA ASP A 58 -10.98 5.11 4.02
C ASP A 58 -11.32 3.67 4.41
N ARG A 59 -10.92 2.67 3.60
CA ARG A 59 -11.04 1.25 3.98
C ARG A 59 -10.32 0.92 5.29
N LYS A 60 -9.09 1.43 5.46
CA LYS A 60 -8.34 1.24 6.72
C LYS A 60 -9.04 1.89 7.91
N ARG A 61 -9.58 3.10 7.74
CA ARG A 61 -10.37 3.79 8.78
C ARG A 61 -11.63 3.01 9.16
N GLN A 62 -12.37 2.50 8.17
CA GLN A 62 -13.55 1.66 8.41
C GLN A 62 -13.20 0.35 9.12
N GLN A 63 -12.12 -0.31 8.74
CA GLN A 63 -11.67 -1.53 9.40
C GLN A 63 -11.27 -1.27 10.85
N ALA A 64 -10.54 -0.18 11.13
CA ALA A 64 -10.20 0.23 12.48
C ALA A 64 -11.45 0.55 13.32
N ALA A 65 -12.43 1.27 12.74
CA ALA A 65 -13.70 1.56 13.41
C ALA A 65 -14.47 0.27 13.74
N ARG A 66 -14.52 -0.70 12.82
CA ARG A 66 -15.13 -2.02 13.05
C ARG A 66 -14.43 -2.79 14.17
N ARG A 67 -13.10 -2.83 14.18
CA ARG A 67 -12.31 -3.48 15.26
C ARG A 67 -12.58 -2.82 16.62
N LYS A 68 -12.65 -1.49 16.66
CA LYS A 68 -12.97 -0.74 17.89
C LYS A 68 -14.40 -1.02 18.37
N ALA A 69 -15.38 -1.05 17.46
CA ALA A 69 -16.76 -1.38 17.78
C ALA A 69 -16.90 -2.81 18.30
N ALA A 70 -16.23 -3.79 17.67
CA ALA A 70 -16.22 -5.18 18.14
C ALA A 70 -15.60 -5.32 19.54
N ALA A 71 -14.50 -4.60 19.82
CA ALA A 71 -13.88 -4.58 21.14
C ALA A 71 -14.82 -3.96 22.20
N ALA A 72 -15.54 -2.89 21.85
CA ALA A 72 -16.53 -2.28 22.74
C ALA A 72 -17.70 -3.24 23.03
N ALA A 73 -18.23 -3.92 22.00
CA ALA A 73 -19.29 -4.92 22.17
C ALA A 73 -18.86 -6.08 23.08
N ARG A 74 -17.60 -6.55 22.97
CA ARG A 74 -17.06 -7.58 23.89
C ARG A 74 -17.05 -7.10 25.34
N ARG A 75 -16.74 -5.83 25.61
CA ARG A 75 -16.79 -5.26 26.98
C ARG A 75 -18.21 -5.17 27.52
N GLN A 76 -19.19 -4.93 26.66
CA GLN A 76 -20.61 -4.87 27.07
C GLN A 76 -21.19 -6.26 27.33
N ASN A 77 -20.77 -7.28 26.55
CA ASN A 77 -21.25 -8.66 26.68
C ASN A 77 -20.52 -9.50 27.72
N THR A 78 -19.47 -9.00 28.38
CA THR A 78 -18.94 -9.63 29.60
C THR A 78 -19.79 -9.15 30.78
N PRO A 79 -20.79 -9.93 31.25
CA PRO A 79 -21.48 -9.57 32.47
C PRO A 79 -20.44 -9.47 33.58
N ASN A 80 -20.51 -8.35 34.29
CA ASN A 80 -19.69 -7.98 35.42
C ASN A 80 -19.66 -9.17 36.41
N ARG A 81 -18.64 -10.03 36.34
CA ARG A 81 -18.42 -11.07 37.35
C ARG A 81 -17.64 -10.37 38.48
N PRO A 82 -18.29 -10.02 39.60
CA PRO A 82 -17.59 -9.37 40.70
C PRO A 82 -16.47 -10.28 41.22
N GLY A 83 -15.39 -9.63 41.64
CA GLY A 83 -14.04 -10.18 41.78
C GLY A 83 -13.94 -11.57 42.41
N ALA A 84 -13.25 -12.47 41.71
CA ALA A 84 -12.52 -13.52 42.39
C ALA A 84 -11.35 -12.86 43.14
N PRO A 85 -11.24 -13.00 44.48
CA PRO A 85 -10.11 -12.43 45.21
C PRO A 85 -8.83 -13.13 44.77
N SER A 86 -7.88 -12.34 44.26
CA SER A 86 -6.49 -12.78 44.09
C SER A 86 -5.91 -13.06 45.47
N LYS A 87 -6.01 -14.32 45.94
CA LYS A 87 -5.24 -14.78 47.09
C LYS A 87 -3.77 -14.86 46.69
N SER A 88 -2.97 -14.15 47.47
CA SER A 88 -1.53 -14.10 47.52
C SER A 88 -0.89 -15.44 47.94
N ALA A 89 0.41 -15.53 47.63
CA ALA A 89 1.43 -16.36 48.29
C ALA A 89 1.31 -17.89 48.15
N GLY A 90 1.98 -18.42 47.12
CA GLY A 90 2.46 -19.80 47.06
C GLY A 90 3.97 -19.81 46.78
N THR A 91 4.71 -20.37 47.73
CA THR A 91 6.16 -20.63 47.85
C THR A 91 6.85 -21.13 46.56
N PRO A 92 8.15 -20.80 46.32
CA PRO A 92 8.89 -21.29 45.16
C PRO A 92 9.35 -22.73 45.39
N THR A 93 8.70 -23.70 44.76
CA THR A 93 9.23 -25.08 44.67
C THR A 93 9.91 -25.29 43.32
N ALA A 94 11.24 -25.42 43.42
CA ALA A 94 12.14 -26.28 42.65
C ALA A 94 11.90 -26.49 41.13
N ALA A 95 12.93 -26.07 40.38
CA ALA A 95 13.40 -26.55 39.07
C ALA A 95 13.20 -28.08 38.86
N LYS A 96 13.10 -28.70 37.67
CA LYS A 96 13.55 -28.50 36.26
C LYS A 96 13.03 -29.78 35.49
N PRO A 97 13.35 -30.07 34.20
CA PRO A 97 13.98 -29.26 33.15
C PRO A 97 13.22 -29.24 31.80
N GLY A 98 13.35 -28.11 31.08
CA GLY A 98 13.02 -28.00 29.67
C GLY A 98 13.71 -26.77 29.08
N ALA A 99 14.79 -27.01 28.34
CA ALA A 99 15.67 -26.01 27.72
C ALA A 99 14.87 -25.01 26.85
N GLY A 100 15.20 -23.71 26.80
CA GLY A 100 16.55 -23.19 26.81
C GLY A 100 16.65 -21.67 27.02
N LYS A 101 17.71 -21.33 27.75
CA LYS A 101 18.54 -20.12 27.67
C LYS A 101 17.79 -18.79 27.75
N THR A 102 17.70 -18.28 28.97
CA THR A 102 17.81 -16.84 29.23
C THR A 102 19.11 -16.34 28.59
N GLY A 103 19.00 -15.64 27.46
CA GLY A 103 20.13 -14.97 26.79
C GLY A 103 20.42 -15.44 25.36
N ALA A 104 19.90 -16.58 24.90
CA ALA A 104 20.01 -16.95 23.48
C ALA A 104 18.84 -16.34 22.70
N ALA A 105 19.15 -15.65 21.59
CA ALA A 105 18.15 -15.17 20.65
C ALA A 105 17.20 -16.32 20.29
N HIS A 106 15.96 -16.23 20.77
CA HIS A 106 14.93 -17.19 20.44
C HIS A 106 14.44 -16.87 19.04
N ASP A 107 14.81 -17.70 18.08
CA ASP A 107 14.29 -17.60 16.73
C ASP A 107 12.82 -18.05 16.70
N TYR A 108 11.94 -17.11 16.44
CA TYR A 108 10.50 -17.32 16.40
C TYR A 108 10.06 -18.02 15.11
N HIS A 109 10.87 -18.02 14.04
CA HIS A 109 10.56 -18.73 12.79
C HIS A 109 10.68 -20.24 12.93
N THR A 110 11.52 -20.72 13.86
CA THR A 110 11.79 -22.15 14.09
C THR A 110 11.13 -22.70 15.35
N CYS A 111 10.38 -21.87 16.08
CA CYS A 111 9.71 -22.25 17.31
C CYS A 111 8.49 -23.13 17.07
N LYS A 112 8.58 -24.40 17.48
CA LYS A 112 7.51 -25.40 17.35
C LYS A 112 6.58 -25.49 18.55
N ASP A 113 6.91 -24.83 19.67
CA ASP A 113 6.12 -24.93 20.90
C ASP A 113 4.78 -24.21 20.73
N ASN A 114 3.66 -24.96 20.81
CA ASN A 114 2.32 -24.41 20.64
C ASN A 114 1.97 -23.36 21.72
N ASP A 115 2.47 -23.56 22.94
CA ASP A 115 2.21 -22.69 24.09
C ASP A 115 3.31 -21.65 24.36
N CYS A 116 4.14 -21.32 23.34
CA CYS A 116 5.18 -20.31 23.51
C CYS A 116 4.59 -18.92 23.80
N ARG A 117 4.71 -18.47 25.06
CA ARG A 117 4.18 -17.17 25.53
C ARG A 117 5.02 -15.96 25.11
N ARG A 118 6.09 -16.15 24.33
CA ARG A 118 6.90 -15.04 23.82
C ARG A 118 6.13 -14.28 22.73
N PHE A 119 6.06 -12.96 22.87
CA PHE A 119 5.29 -12.09 21.98
C PHE A 119 5.65 -12.26 20.49
N ALA A 120 6.94 -12.40 20.16
CA ALA A 120 7.39 -12.59 18.77
C ALA A 120 6.82 -13.89 18.14
N CYS A 121 6.67 -14.96 18.94
CA CYS A 121 6.10 -16.22 18.47
C CYS A 121 4.61 -16.12 18.26
N ILE A 122 3.90 -15.47 19.19
CA ILE A 122 2.45 -15.23 19.07
C ILE A 122 2.18 -14.40 17.82
N ALA A 123 2.88 -13.29 17.65
CA ALA A 123 2.72 -12.41 16.51
C ALA A 123 3.03 -13.11 15.17
N TRP A 124 4.11 -13.92 15.11
CA TRP A 124 4.45 -14.67 13.91
C TRP A 124 3.41 -15.73 13.56
N LYS A 125 2.92 -16.49 14.55
CA LYS A 125 1.91 -17.53 14.33
C LYS A 125 0.56 -16.95 13.90
N GLU A 126 0.13 -15.86 14.53
CA GLU A 126 -1.09 -15.15 14.13
C GLU A 126 -0.96 -14.62 12.69
N ALA A 127 0.17 -13.97 12.37
CA ALA A 127 0.41 -13.47 11.02
C ALA A 127 0.49 -14.58 9.96
N PHE A 128 1.13 -15.71 10.29
CA PHE A 128 1.22 -16.87 9.40
C PHE A 128 -0.15 -17.51 9.19
N ALA A 129 -0.95 -17.66 10.25
CA ALA A 129 -2.31 -18.20 10.15
C ALA A 129 -3.22 -17.29 9.32
N GLU A 130 -3.19 -15.97 9.55
CA GLU A 130 -3.93 -14.99 8.74
C GLU A 130 -3.49 -15.04 7.27
N GLY A 131 -2.18 -15.03 7.02
CA GLY A 131 -1.62 -15.09 5.66
C GLY A 131 -1.96 -16.40 4.94
N ALA A 132 -1.96 -17.54 5.66
CA ALA A 132 -2.36 -18.83 5.10
C ALA A 132 -3.85 -18.84 4.74
N ILE A 133 -4.73 -18.27 5.57
CA ILE A 133 -6.17 -18.18 5.28
C ILE A 133 -6.43 -17.27 4.08
N GLU A 134 -5.81 -16.08 4.04
CA GLU A 134 -5.98 -15.14 2.93
C GLU A 134 -5.42 -15.71 1.63
N GLY A 135 -4.20 -16.26 1.66
CA GLY A 135 -3.57 -16.90 0.51
C GLY A 135 -4.35 -18.11 0.01
N TYR A 136 -4.86 -18.96 0.90
CA TYR A 136 -5.70 -20.10 0.52
C TYR A 136 -7.02 -19.62 -0.10
N ARG A 137 -7.67 -18.62 0.50
CA ARG A 137 -8.96 -18.13 0.00
C ARG A 137 -8.85 -17.49 -1.37
N ASP A 138 -7.84 -16.65 -1.57
CA ASP A 138 -7.66 -15.93 -2.83
C ASP A 138 -7.12 -16.87 -3.91
N GLY A 139 -6.11 -17.68 -3.59
CA GLY A 139 -5.55 -18.67 -4.50
C GLY A 139 -6.56 -19.75 -4.91
N TYR A 140 -7.36 -20.27 -3.96
CA TYR A 140 -8.40 -21.26 -4.27
C TYR A 140 -9.53 -20.64 -5.10
N ARG A 141 -9.97 -19.41 -4.79
CA ARG A 141 -11.03 -18.75 -5.54
C ARG A 141 -10.62 -18.46 -6.98
N GLU A 142 -9.44 -17.85 -7.16
CA GLU A 142 -8.93 -17.50 -8.48
C GLU A 142 -8.66 -18.78 -9.30
N GLY A 143 -7.92 -19.73 -8.71
CA GLY A 143 -7.61 -21.01 -9.34
C GLY A 143 -8.84 -21.85 -9.68
N SER A 144 -9.84 -21.90 -8.79
CA SER A 144 -11.10 -22.61 -9.06
C SER A 144 -11.91 -21.94 -10.16
N SER A 145 -12.01 -20.61 -10.16
CA SER A 145 -12.75 -19.89 -11.21
C SER A 145 -12.09 -20.01 -12.58
N ASP A 146 -10.76 -19.92 -12.65
CA ASP A 146 -9.99 -20.06 -13.88
C ASP A 146 -9.95 -21.50 -14.38
N GLY A 147 -9.81 -22.46 -13.46
CA GLY A 147 -9.84 -23.88 -13.75
C GLY A 147 -11.21 -24.30 -14.29
N TYR A 148 -12.29 -23.92 -13.61
CA TYR A 148 -13.66 -24.22 -14.02
C TYR A 148 -13.99 -23.60 -15.37
N ARG A 149 -13.64 -22.33 -15.59
CA ARG A 149 -13.87 -21.64 -16.87
C ARG A 149 -13.11 -22.29 -18.03
N ARG A 150 -11.83 -22.63 -17.84
CA ARG A 150 -11.04 -23.30 -18.88
C ARG A 150 -11.55 -24.70 -19.16
N GLY A 151 -11.83 -25.48 -18.12
CA GLY A 151 -12.39 -26.83 -18.25
C GLY A 151 -13.75 -26.83 -18.93
N TRP A 152 -14.63 -25.89 -18.55
CA TRP A 152 -15.94 -25.72 -19.16
C TRP A 152 -15.84 -25.39 -20.65
N ASN A 153 -15.04 -24.40 -21.05
CA ASN A 153 -14.93 -24.03 -22.46
C ASN A 153 -14.37 -25.18 -23.31
N VAL A 154 -13.30 -25.84 -22.84
CA VAL A 154 -12.71 -26.97 -23.56
C VAL A 154 -13.69 -28.14 -23.66
N GLY A 155 -14.36 -28.48 -22.56
CA GLY A 155 -15.33 -29.57 -22.52
C GLY A 155 -16.61 -29.28 -23.32
N TYR A 156 -17.07 -28.03 -23.31
CA TYR A 156 -18.25 -27.58 -24.04
C TYR A 156 -17.99 -27.59 -25.54
N ASP A 157 -16.86 -27.06 -26.00
CA ASP A 157 -16.47 -27.10 -27.42
C ASP A 157 -16.27 -28.54 -27.91
N ALA A 158 -15.62 -29.39 -27.11
CA ALA A 158 -15.47 -30.81 -27.42
C ALA A 158 -16.82 -31.54 -27.47
N GLY A 159 -17.75 -31.21 -26.57
CA GLY A 159 -19.10 -31.76 -26.53
C GLY A 159 -19.95 -31.33 -27.72
N LEU A 160 -19.86 -30.07 -28.14
CA LEU A 160 -20.47 -29.58 -29.38
C LEU A 160 -19.89 -30.29 -30.60
N ALA A 161 -18.57 -30.45 -30.67
CA ALA A 161 -17.93 -31.17 -31.78
C ALA A 161 -18.34 -32.66 -31.85
N ALA A 162 -18.62 -33.29 -30.70
CA ALA A 162 -19.04 -34.68 -30.63
C ALA A 162 -20.55 -34.90 -30.87
N CYS A 163 -21.35 -33.82 -30.87
CA CYS A 163 -22.80 -33.94 -31.02
C CYS A 163 -23.16 -34.15 -32.51
N PRO A 164 -23.92 -35.21 -32.84
CA PRO A 164 -24.24 -35.57 -34.22
C PRO A 164 -25.31 -34.66 -34.86
N ARG A 165 -25.92 -33.73 -34.12
CA ARG A 165 -26.96 -32.83 -34.64
C ARG A 165 -26.35 -31.45 -34.94
N PRO A 166 -26.69 -30.82 -36.06
CA PRO A 166 -26.19 -29.49 -36.38
C PRO A 166 -26.79 -28.46 -35.40
N HIS A 167 -25.91 -27.81 -34.65
CA HIS A 167 -26.20 -26.62 -33.85
C HIS A 167 -26.09 -25.41 -34.77
N GLN A 168 -27.20 -24.67 -34.95
CA GLN A 168 -27.26 -23.35 -35.60
C GLN A 168 -27.44 -22.27 -34.54
#